data_AF-A0A3D4BBD2-F1
#
_entry.id   AF-A0A3D4BBD2-F1
#
_cell.length_a   1.000
_cell.length_b   1.000
_cell.length_c   1.000
_cell.angle_alpha   90.00
_cell.angle_beta   90.00
_cell.angle_gamma   90.00
#
_symmetry.space_group_name_H-M   'P 1'
#
loop_
_entity.id
_entity.type
_entity.pdbx_description
1 polymer ?
#
loop_
_entity_poly.entity_id
_entity_poly.type
_entity_poly.pdbx_seq_one_letter_code
_entity_poly.pdbx_strand_id
1 'polypeptide(L)'
;EEVGVKVAQVAYQASQPWPFPASIMLGFRAQAETTDLVVDQNELKEARWFTAEEIRTFGEWGDESISFCLPRKDSIARFLVESWVKEVSRFTS
;
A
#
# COMPACT_ATOMS: atom_id res chain seq x y z
N GLU A 1 12.70 -5.67 -7.75
CA GLU A 1 12.07 -6.05 -9.03
C GLU A 1 11.22 -4.93 -9.56
N GLU A 2 10.08 -4.59 -8.96
CA GLU A 2 9.13 -3.67 -9.62
C GLU A 2 9.40 -2.15 -9.46
N VAL A 3 10.00 -1.69 -8.35
CA VAL A 3 10.19 -0.24 -8.08
C VAL A 3 11.60 0.16 -7.65
N GLY A 4 12.55 -0.79 -7.65
CA GLY A 4 13.96 -0.52 -7.32
C GLY A 4 14.27 -0.16 -5.86
N VAL A 5 13.28 -0.18 -4.95
CA VAL A 5 13.45 0.19 -3.54
C VAL A 5 13.98 -0.98 -2.72
N LYS A 6 15.05 -0.75 -1.96
CA LYS A 6 15.51 -1.68 -0.92
C LYS A 6 14.69 -1.48 0.35
N VAL A 7 14.39 -2.58 1.04
CA VAL A 7 13.60 -2.55 2.27
C VAL A 7 14.27 -3.33 3.40
N ALA A 8 14.03 -2.86 4.62
CA ALA A 8 14.44 -3.47 5.87
C ALA A 8 13.22 -3.63 6.82
N GLN A 9 13.45 -4.28 7.97
CA GLN A 9 12.45 -4.43 9.03
C GLN A 9 11.10 -5.01 8.55
N VAL A 10 11.16 -6.07 7.75
CA VAL A 10 9.96 -6.71 7.21
C VAL A 10 9.20 -7.44 8.33
N ALA A 11 7.96 -7.03 8.58
CA ALA A 11 7.10 -7.56 9.62
C ALA A 11 5.75 -8.01 9.06
N TYR A 12 5.36 -9.25 9.35
CA TYR A 12 4.04 -9.79 8.99
C TYR A 12 2.91 -9.00 9.67
N GLN A 13 1.80 -8.80 8.96
CA GLN A 13 0.63 -8.07 9.46
C GLN A 13 -0.64 -8.93 9.42
N ALA A 14 -0.94 -9.54 8.27
CA ALA A 14 -2.15 -10.31 8.06
C ALA A 14 -2.03 -11.23 6.84
N SER A 15 -3.01 -12.11 6.65
CA SER A 15 -3.14 -12.91 5.43
C SER A 15 -4.59 -12.94 4.97
N GLN A 16 -4.81 -12.91 3.65
CA GLN A 16 -6.13 -13.02 3.04
C GLN A 16 -6.14 -14.17 2.03
N PRO A 17 -7.09 -15.11 2.14
CA PRO A 17 -7.32 -16.10 1.09
C PRO A 17 -7.72 -15.41 -0.21
N TRP A 18 -7.08 -15.78 -1.32
CA TRP A 18 -7.41 -15.28 -2.64
C TRP A 18 -7.87 -16.45 -3.51
N PRO A 19 -9.19 -16.61 -3.72
CA PRO A 19 -9.71 -17.72 -4.49
C PRO A 19 -9.37 -17.52 -5.97
N PHE A 20 -8.55 -18.43 -6.48
CA PHE A 20 -8.16 -18.67 -7.88
C PHE A 20 -6.76 -18.15 -8.27
N PRO A 21 -5.81 -19.06 -8.59
CA PRO A 21 -5.78 -20.51 -8.34
C PRO A 21 -5.32 -20.75 -6.89
N ALA A 22 -6.27 -20.80 -5.94
CA ALA A 22 -6.02 -21.03 -4.50
C ALA A 22 -4.73 -20.40 -3.93
N SER A 23 -4.64 -19.07 -3.92
CA SER A 23 -3.51 -18.35 -3.36
C SER A 23 -3.82 -17.81 -1.97
N ILE A 24 -2.78 -17.53 -1.19
CA ILE A 24 -2.88 -16.74 0.04
C ILE A 24 -2.06 -15.48 -0.18
N MET A 25 -2.69 -14.31 -0.05
CA MET A 25 -1.96 -13.05 -0.01
C MET A 25 -1.45 -12.81 1.40
N LEU A 26 -0.14 -12.64 1.54
CA LEU A 26 0.52 -12.31 2.79
C LEU A 26 0.83 -10.82 2.82
N GLY A 27 0.31 -10.13 3.83
CA GLY A 27 0.53 -8.70 4.03
C GLY A 27 1.71 -8.46 4.96
N PHE A 28 2.66 -7.65 4.51
CA PHE A 28 3.82 -7.26 5.28
C PHE A 28 3.93 -5.73 5.38
N ARG A 29 4.57 -5.27 6.45
CA ARG A 29 5.07 -3.93 6.64
C ARG A 29 6.58 -3.96 6.43
N ALA A 30 7.13 -3.00 5.73
CA ALA A 30 8.58 -2.85 5.60
C ALA A 30 8.97 -1.37 5.62
N GLN A 31 10.21 -1.10 6.03
CA GLN A 31 10.80 0.23 5.99
C GLN A 31 11.68 0.33 4.74
N ALA A 32 11.46 1.35 3.92
CA ALA A 32 12.34 1.62 2.79
C ALA A 32 13.70 2.12 3.28
N GLU A 33 14.79 1.58 2.72
CA GLU A 33 16.16 2.05 2.98
C GLU A 33 16.54 3.22 2.06
N THR A 34 15.86 3.35 0.92
CA THR A 34 16.06 4.39 -0.09
C THR A 34 14.72 4.93 -0.57
N THR A 35 14.72 6.17 -1.09
CA THR A 35 13.50 6.80 -1.64
C THR A 35 13.49 6.87 -3.17
N ASP A 36 14.61 6.55 -3.82
CA ASP A 36 14.69 6.52 -5.28
C ASP A 36 13.80 5.41 -5.84
N LEU A 37 12.94 5.76 -6.79
CA LEU A 37 12.02 4.85 -7.47
C LEU A 37 12.52 4.56 -8.89
N VAL A 38 12.70 3.30 -9.21
CA VAL A 38 12.99 2.81 -10.57
C VAL A 38 11.90 1.81 -10.93
N VAL A 39 10.89 2.28 -11.67
CA VAL A 39 9.70 1.49 -11.99
C VAL A 39 9.95 0.60 -13.20
N ASP A 40 9.70 -0.71 -13.04
CA ASP A 40 9.61 -1.63 -14.17
C ASP A 40 8.26 -1.45 -14.87
N GLN A 41 8.31 -0.82 -16.04
CA GLN A 41 7.14 -0.48 -16.86
C GLN A 41 6.41 -1.71 -17.42
N ASN A 42 7.01 -2.91 -17.37
CA ASN A 42 6.34 -4.14 -17.83
C ASN A 42 5.34 -4.66 -16.80
N GLU A 43 5.54 -4.35 -15.51
CA GLU A 43 4.73 -4.86 -14.40
C GLU A 43 3.90 -3.76 -13.73
N LEU A 44 4.46 -2.55 -13.62
CA LEU A 44 3.81 -1.40 -12.99
C LEU A 44 3.79 -0.19 -13.92
N LYS A 45 2.61 0.43 -14.02
CA LYS A 45 2.45 1.68 -14.77
C LYS A 45 3.09 2.87 -14.05
N GLU A 46 2.97 2.92 -12.73
CA GLU A 46 3.37 4.08 -11.93
C GLU A 46 3.59 3.69 -10.46
N ALA A 47 4.56 4.34 -9.82
CA ALA A 47 4.79 4.28 -8.38
C ALA A 47 5.11 5.67 -7.83
N ARG A 48 4.58 5.99 -6.66
CA ARG A 48 4.83 7.27 -5.95
C ARG A 48 4.86 7.04 -4.45
N TRP A 49 5.60 7.89 -3.76
CA TRP A 49 5.51 8.01 -2.30
C TRP A 49 4.33 8.91 -1.92
N PHE A 50 3.62 8.52 -0.87
CA PHE A 50 2.52 9.30 -0.31
C PHE A 50 2.69 9.42 1.20
N THR A 51 2.38 10.60 1.72
CA THR A 51 2.27 10.88 3.14
C THR A 51 0.97 10.31 3.69
N ALA A 52 0.92 10.11 5.01
CA ALA A 52 -0.31 9.66 5.67
C ALA A 52 -1.46 10.69 5.52
N GLU A 53 -1.14 11.98 5.36
CA GLU A 53 -2.12 13.05 5.14
C GLU A 53 -2.72 12.97 3.73
N GLU A 54 -1.89 12.79 2.70
CA GLU A 54 -2.37 12.60 1.32
C GLU A 54 -3.25 11.36 1.21
N ILE A 55 -2.89 10.24 1.82
CA ILE A 55 -3.72 9.03 1.76
C ILE A 55 -5.11 9.25 2.38
N ARG A 56 -5.26 10.12 3.39
CA ARG A 56 -6.57 10.43 3.98
C ARG A 56 -7.48 11.22 3.05
N THR A 57 -6.95 11.86 2.01
CA THR A 57 -7.75 12.58 1.01
C THR A 57 -8.16 11.69 -0.16
N PHE A 58 -7.66 10.44 -0.21
CA PHE A 58 -8.00 9.51 -1.30
C PHE A 58 -9.45 9.05 -1.20
N GLY A 59 -10.05 8.86 -2.37
CA GLY A 59 -11.45 8.52 -2.55
C GLY A 59 -11.75 7.04 -2.45
N GLU A 60 -13.00 6.71 -2.69
CA GLU A 60 -13.46 5.34 -2.91
C GLU A 60 -13.74 5.12 -4.40
N TRP A 61 -13.63 3.87 -4.84
CA TRP A 61 -14.04 3.50 -6.20
C TRP A 61 -15.52 3.89 -6.44
N GLY A 62 -15.77 4.68 -7.49
CA GLY A 62 -17.09 5.21 -7.83
C GLY A 62 -17.26 6.71 -7.58
N ASP A 63 -16.26 7.38 -7.00
CA ASP A 63 -16.21 8.84 -6.95
C ASP A 63 -15.53 9.39 -8.22
N GLU A 64 -16.32 10.00 -9.11
CA GLU A 64 -15.84 10.56 -10.39
C GLU A 64 -14.92 11.78 -10.21
N SER A 65 -14.89 12.38 -9.01
CA SER A 65 -14.18 13.63 -8.75
C SER A 65 -12.76 13.46 -8.20
N ILE A 66 -12.32 12.22 -7.90
CA ILE A 66 -11.07 11.98 -7.17
C ILE A 66 -10.02 11.26 -8.02
N SER A 67 -8.81 11.83 -8.07
CA SER A 67 -7.68 11.31 -8.85
C SER A 67 -7.09 10.00 -8.34
N PHE A 68 -7.15 9.74 -7.03
CA PHE A 68 -6.64 8.51 -6.41
C PHE A 68 -7.70 7.85 -5.53
N CYS A 69 -7.95 6.57 -5.77
CA CYS A 69 -8.89 5.77 -4.98
C CYS A 69 -8.12 4.76 -4.13
N LEU A 70 -8.58 4.58 -2.89
CA LEU A 70 -8.10 3.50 -2.03
C LEU A 70 -8.54 2.13 -2.56
N PRO A 71 -7.81 1.06 -2.22
CA PRO A 71 -8.27 -0.30 -2.50
C PRO A 71 -9.63 -0.60 -1.88
N ARG A 72 -10.30 -1.64 -2.38
CA ARG A 72 -11.59 -2.09 -1.85
C ARG A 72 -11.53 -2.37 -0.34
N LYS A 73 -12.61 -2.06 0.36
CA LYS A 73 -12.70 -2.13 1.84
C LYS A 73 -12.45 -3.52 2.43
N ASP A 74 -12.73 -4.56 1.67
CA ASP A 74 -12.54 -5.97 2.03
C ASP A 74 -11.17 -6.54 1.64
N SER A 75 -10.28 -5.72 1.05
CA SER A 75 -8.95 -6.17 0.62
C SER A 75 -7.90 -6.04 1.72
N ILE A 76 -6.92 -6.95 1.72
CA ILE A 76 -5.73 -6.86 2.56
C ILE A 76 -4.94 -5.59 2.27
N ALA A 77 -4.94 -5.11 1.01
CA ALA A 77 -4.31 -3.85 0.64
C ALA A 77 -4.91 -2.67 1.41
N ARG A 78 -6.25 -2.60 1.50
CA ARG A 78 -6.92 -1.56 2.31
C ARG A 78 -6.54 -1.68 3.78
N PHE A 79 -6.57 -2.89 4.32
CA PHE A 79 -6.21 -3.15 5.71
C PHE A 79 -4.78 -2.66 6.03
N LEU A 80 -3.81 -2.96 5.17
CA LEU A 80 -2.40 -2.55 5.37
C LEU A 80 -2.25 -1.02 5.33
N VAL A 81 -2.88 -0.36 4.36
CA VAL A 81 -2.83 1.10 4.22
C VAL A 81 -3.46 1.79 5.44
N GLU A 82 -4.67 1.41 5.83
CA GLU A 82 -5.35 2.03 6.97
C GLU A 82 -4.64 1.78 8.30
N SER A 83 -4.08 0.58 8.48
CA SER A 83 -3.31 0.25 9.69
C SER A 83 -2.08 1.14 9.82
N TRP A 84 -1.37 1.36 8.71
CA TRP A 84 -0.24 2.28 8.70
C TRP A 84 -0.63 3.74 8.99
N VAL A 85 -1.69 4.24 8.34
CA VAL A 85 -2.16 5.62 8.56
C VAL A 85 -2.53 5.86 10.03
N LYS A 86 -3.19 4.88 10.66
CA LYS A 86 -3.54 4.92 12.10
C LYS A 86 -2.30 4.90 12.99
N GLU A 87 -1.29 4.11 12.62
CA GLU A 87 -0.03 4.04 13.36
C GLU A 87 0.72 5.37 13.33
N VAL A 88 0.91 5.98 12.15
CA VAL A 88 1.59 7.28 12.01
C VAL A 88 0.91 8.37 12.83
N SER A 89 -0.43 8.39 12.85
CA SER A 89 -1.20 9.35 13.65
C SER A 89 -0.93 9.27 15.15
N ARG A 90 -0.53 8.10 15.68
CA ARG A 90 -0.25 7.93 17.11
C ARG A 90 1.09 8.54 17.53
N PHE A 91 1.99 8.78 16.57
CA PHE A 91 3.32 9.34 16.82
C PHE A 91 3.39 10.85 16.61
N THR A 92 2.37 11.46 16.00
CA THR A 92 2.26 12.91 15.78
C THR A 92 1.34 13.62 16.79
N SER A 93 1.05 13.01 17.94
CA SER A 93 0.32 13.63 19.07
C SER A 93 1.23 13.93 20.26
#